data_AF-A0A3M1SCF6-F1
#
_entry.id   AF-A0A3M1SCF6-F1
#
_cell.length_a   1.000
_cell.length_b   1.000
_cell.length_c   1.000
_cell.angle_alpha   90.00
_cell.angle_beta   90.00
_cell.angle_gamma   90.00
#
_symmetry.space_group_name_H-M   'P 1'
#
loop_
_entity.id
_entity.type
_entity.pdbx_description
1 polymer ?
#
loop_
_entity_poly.entity_id
_entity_poly.type
_entity_poly.pdbx_seq_one_letter_code
_entity_poly.pdbx_strand_id
1 'polypeptide(L)'
;MPIVYFYRRPVLEGYALRNLISALEEAGGGSIPIPEGIESEYCYYVELTGSLSDTEKGRLSWLLSETFSPEDFSEASFLNGTDGLVVEVGPRLNFTTSWSTNAVSVCHASGLKMIKRIERSRRYLLRFGRSLDESKKDEFLSIFLPLIHDRMTETVYPERLTTFETGIKPEGVFIVPLIEEGKEALRRINREMGLGLDDWDIEYYYNLFVKDIGRNPTNVECFDLGQSNSEHSRHWFFKGRLIIDGKEVPGSLIDLIGEPLRRNPRNSVIAFRDNSSAIRGYEIEAFVPERPGMPSPMINARSNYHIIFTAETHNFPTGVAPFPGAETGTGGRIRDVHATGKGSLVIAGTAAYAVGNLRIPGYPLPWEPEDFVYPTNLATPLQIEIEASNGASDYGNKFGEPLIQGYTRSFGLRLPGGERREWIKPIMFTGGVGQMDARHIEKDSPEKGMLVVKVGGPAYRIGIGGGAASSMIQGENVEELDFSAVQRGDAEMEQKLNRVIRACVELGDDNPIVSIHDQGAGGNSNVVKEIIYPAGARIEIRNVLLGDETLSVLEIWGAEYQENDALLLRPESLDLFSSLCEREKVPFSVIGEITGDGYIV
;
A
#
# COMPACT_ATOMS: atom_id res chain seq x y z
N MET A 1 -9.31 -15.82 21.49
CA MET A 1 -10.08 -16.86 20.74
C MET A 1 -9.21 -18.11 20.58
N PRO A 2 -9.75 -19.35 20.41
CA PRO A 2 -8.91 -20.53 20.18
C PRO A 2 -8.22 -20.51 18.82
N ILE A 3 -6.97 -20.95 18.78
CA ILE A 3 -6.20 -21.19 17.56
C ILE A 3 -6.03 -22.69 17.34
N VAL A 4 -6.30 -23.15 16.12
CA VAL A 4 -5.96 -24.50 15.66
C VAL A 4 -4.83 -24.45 14.64
N TYR A 5 -4.06 -25.54 14.55
CA TYR A 5 -2.83 -25.60 13.77
C TYR A 5 -2.94 -26.66 12.69
N PHE A 6 -2.46 -26.33 11.50
CA PHE A 6 -2.25 -27.29 10.42
C PHE A 6 -0.86 -27.09 9.83
N TYR A 7 -0.33 -28.12 9.18
CA TYR A 7 1.02 -28.13 8.67
C TYR A 7 1.04 -28.62 7.24
N ARG A 8 1.95 -28.08 6.43
CA ARG A 8 2.18 -28.56 5.07
C ARG A 8 3.65 -28.53 4.71
N ARG A 9 4.19 -29.60 4.13
CA ARG A 9 5.59 -29.64 3.66
C ARG A 9 5.68 -29.75 2.12
N PRO A 10 6.85 -29.47 1.53
CA PRO A 10 7.89 -28.58 2.05
C PRO A 10 7.55 -27.09 1.81
N VAL A 11 8.28 -26.18 2.47
CA VAL A 11 8.32 -24.74 2.07
C VAL A 11 9.33 -24.53 0.96
N LEU A 12 10.50 -25.14 1.11
CA LEU A 12 11.63 -25.06 0.20
C LEU A 12 11.99 -26.45 -0.29
N GLU A 13 12.14 -26.58 -1.60
CA GLU A 13 12.62 -27.79 -2.26
C GLU A 13 13.40 -27.47 -3.53
N GLY A 14 14.08 -28.47 -4.08
CA GLY A 14 14.73 -28.38 -5.38
C GLY A 14 15.71 -27.21 -5.48
N TYR A 15 15.42 -26.28 -6.40
CA TYR A 15 16.28 -25.13 -6.68
C TYR A 15 16.29 -24.09 -5.57
N ALA A 16 15.15 -23.79 -4.95
CA ALA A 16 15.05 -22.78 -3.89
C ALA A 16 15.88 -23.19 -2.66
N LEU A 17 15.83 -24.48 -2.30
CA LEU A 17 16.65 -25.01 -1.21
C LEU A 17 18.16 -24.92 -1.54
N ARG A 18 18.56 -25.28 -2.77
CA ARG A 18 19.97 -25.17 -3.19
C ARG A 18 20.47 -23.72 -3.17
N ASN A 19 19.64 -22.77 -3.57
CA ASN A 19 19.98 -21.35 -3.51
C ASN A 19 20.15 -20.86 -2.08
N LEU A 20 19.26 -21.27 -1.16
CA LEU A 20 19.41 -20.91 0.25
C LEU A 20 20.71 -21.46 0.84
N ILE A 21 21.06 -22.72 0.53
CA ILE A 21 22.32 -23.31 0.97
C ILE A 21 23.52 -22.55 0.39
N SER A 22 23.50 -22.24 -0.91
CA SER A 22 24.57 -21.47 -1.56
C SER A 22 24.73 -20.08 -0.94
N ALA A 23 23.63 -19.38 -0.66
CA ALA A 23 23.65 -18.07 -0.03
C ALA A 23 24.17 -18.13 1.41
N LEU A 24 23.83 -19.20 2.14
CA LEU A 24 24.33 -19.45 3.49
C LEU A 24 25.83 -19.75 3.51
N GLU A 25 26.33 -20.53 2.54
CA GLU A 25 27.77 -20.79 2.37
C GLU A 25 28.55 -19.51 2.05
N GLU A 26 28.02 -18.68 1.15
CA GLU A 26 28.61 -17.40 0.77
C GLU A 26 28.63 -16.41 1.94
N ALA A 27 27.50 -16.19 2.61
CA ALA A 27 27.38 -15.28 3.75
C ALA A 27 28.17 -15.78 4.97
N GLY A 28 28.31 -17.10 5.11
CA GLY A 28 29.01 -17.75 6.21
C GLY A 28 30.54 -17.70 6.13
N GLY A 29 31.12 -17.41 4.96
CA GLY A 29 32.57 -17.26 4.80
C GLY A 29 33.42 -18.46 5.26
N GLY A 30 32.82 -19.66 5.38
CA GLY A 30 33.45 -20.87 5.93
C GLY A 30 33.67 -20.89 7.45
N SER A 31 33.23 -19.88 8.20
CA SER A 31 33.38 -19.83 9.67
C SER A 31 32.23 -20.50 10.42
N ILE A 32 31.06 -20.62 9.78
CA ILE A 32 29.85 -21.20 10.39
C ILE A 32 29.59 -22.66 10.00
N PRO A 33 28.95 -23.45 10.87
CA PRO A 33 28.51 -24.80 10.51
C PRO A 33 27.34 -24.73 9.51
N ILE A 34 27.47 -25.41 8.38
CA ILE A 34 26.39 -25.60 7.42
C ILE A 34 25.53 -26.81 7.87
N PRO A 35 24.20 -26.70 7.88
CA PRO A 35 23.33 -27.83 8.18
C PRO A 35 23.54 -28.98 7.19
N GLU A 36 23.61 -30.22 7.68
CA GLU A 36 23.67 -31.43 6.84
C GLU A 36 22.32 -31.72 6.16
N GLY A 37 21.23 -31.19 6.74
CA GLY A 37 19.89 -31.28 6.19
C GLY A 37 19.02 -30.12 6.65
N ILE A 38 18.19 -29.63 5.74
CA ILE A 38 17.16 -28.62 5.99
C ILE A 38 15.83 -29.22 5.55
N GLU A 39 14.96 -29.49 6.52
CA GLU A 39 13.56 -29.82 6.28
C GLU A 39 12.72 -28.57 6.55
N SER A 40 11.61 -28.41 5.83
CA SER A 40 10.75 -27.24 6.01
C SER A 40 9.28 -27.58 5.92
N GLU A 41 8.45 -26.81 6.63
CA GLU A 41 7.00 -26.88 6.53
C GLU A 41 6.37 -25.51 6.79
N TYR A 42 5.20 -25.29 6.23
CA TYR A 42 4.31 -24.22 6.64
C TYR A 42 3.56 -24.65 7.90
N CYS A 43 3.33 -23.70 8.81
CA CYS A 43 2.34 -23.84 9.88
C CYS A 43 1.24 -22.80 9.66
N TYR A 44 0.01 -23.29 9.57
CA TYR A 44 -1.20 -22.49 9.45
C TYR A 44 -1.79 -22.28 10.83
N TYR A 45 -1.87 -21.02 11.24
CA TYR A 45 -2.52 -20.58 12.47
C TYR A 45 -3.94 -20.13 12.13
N VAL A 46 -4.95 -20.88 12.55
CA VAL A 46 -6.36 -20.61 12.24
C VAL A 46 -7.07 -20.18 13.53
N GLU A 47 -7.43 -18.91 13.63
CA GLU A 47 -8.22 -18.38 14.74
C GLU A 47 -9.71 -18.56 14.50
N LEU A 48 -10.40 -19.12 15.49
CA LEU A 48 -11.80 -19.47 15.39
C LEU A 48 -12.64 -18.71 16.43
N THR A 49 -13.83 -18.26 16.04
CA THR A 49 -14.84 -17.72 16.97
C THR A 49 -15.66 -18.81 17.66
N GLY A 50 -15.51 -20.07 17.23
CA GLY A 50 -16.17 -21.25 17.78
C GLY A 50 -15.46 -22.55 17.38
N SER A 51 -16.08 -23.70 17.62
CA SER A 51 -15.54 -25.01 17.22
C SER A 51 -15.89 -25.37 15.77
N LEU A 52 -14.99 -26.07 15.08
CA LEU A 52 -15.30 -26.70 13.79
C LEU A 52 -15.98 -28.06 13.99
N SER A 53 -17.07 -28.32 13.28
CA SER A 53 -17.61 -29.68 13.09
C SER A 53 -16.67 -30.52 12.21
N ASP A 54 -16.82 -31.85 12.24
CA ASP A 54 -16.00 -32.75 11.40
C ASP A 54 -16.12 -32.43 9.90
N THR A 55 -17.30 -32.00 9.46
CA THR A 55 -17.53 -31.60 8.06
C THR A 55 -16.82 -30.30 7.72
N GLU A 56 -16.84 -29.31 8.62
CA GLU A 56 -16.15 -28.03 8.42
C GLU A 56 -14.63 -28.22 8.48
N LYS A 57 -14.15 -29.07 9.39
CA LYS A 57 -12.75 -29.48 9.47
C LYS A 57 -12.29 -30.16 8.18
N GLY A 58 -13.09 -31.08 7.64
CA GLY A 58 -12.82 -31.72 6.35
C GLY A 58 -12.72 -30.72 5.19
N ARG A 59 -13.59 -29.70 5.16
CA ARG A 59 -13.51 -28.62 4.15
C ARG A 59 -12.26 -27.76 4.33
N LEU A 60 -11.92 -27.38 5.56
CA LEU A 60 -10.73 -26.60 5.85
C LEU A 60 -9.46 -27.36 5.46
N SER A 61 -9.37 -28.64 5.81
CA SER A 61 -8.27 -29.49 5.39
C SER A 61 -8.15 -29.56 3.87
N TRP A 62 -9.26 -29.73 3.14
CA TRP A 62 -9.26 -29.74 1.68
C TRP A 62 -8.78 -28.42 1.06
N LEU A 63 -9.16 -27.28 1.66
CA LEU A 63 -8.72 -25.96 1.20
C LEU A 63 -7.21 -25.76 1.42
N LEU A 64 -6.67 -26.26 2.53
CA LEU A 64 -5.26 -26.05 2.90
C LEU A 64 -4.31 -27.14 2.35
N SER A 65 -4.82 -28.30 1.97
CA SER A 65 -3.97 -29.44 1.55
C SER A 65 -3.37 -29.31 0.16
N GLU A 66 -3.85 -28.36 -0.65
CA GLU A 66 -3.64 -28.29 -2.10
C GLU A 66 -4.14 -29.54 -2.86
N THR A 67 -4.69 -29.35 -4.06
CA THR A 67 -5.43 -30.42 -4.76
C THR A 67 -4.54 -31.57 -5.23
N PHE A 68 -3.26 -31.31 -5.54
CA PHE A 68 -2.37 -32.27 -6.19
C PHE A 68 -1.36 -32.94 -5.26
N SER A 69 -1.29 -32.54 -3.98
CA SER A 69 -0.36 -33.10 -2.99
C SER A 69 -0.98 -33.19 -1.59
N PRO A 70 -2.18 -33.80 -1.44
CA PRO A 70 -2.87 -33.87 -0.15
C PRO A 70 -2.11 -34.64 0.93
N GLU A 71 -1.22 -35.56 0.56
CA GLU A 71 -0.35 -36.32 1.44
C GLU A 71 0.66 -35.47 2.22
N ASP A 72 0.93 -34.26 1.74
CA ASP A 72 1.87 -33.33 2.34
C ASP A 72 1.22 -32.38 3.35
N PHE A 73 -0.05 -32.60 3.67
CA PHE A 73 -0.81 -31.83 4.66
C PHE A 73 -1.17 -32.67 5.89
N SER A 74 -1.09 -32.07 7.07
CA SER A 74 -1.35 -32.77 8.34
C SER A 74 -1.80 -31.81 9.44
N GLU A 75 -2.52 -32.33 10.43
CA GLU A 75 -2.81 -31.63 11.69
C GLU A 75 -1.63 -31.63 12.67
N ALA A 76 -0.66 -32.51 12.43
CA ALA A 76 0.57 -32.63 13.20
C ALA A 76 1.79 -32.22 12.38
N SER A 77 2.72 -31.53 13.05
CA SER A 77 4.02 -31.14 12.50
C SER A 77 4.75 -32.34 11.90
N PHE A 78 5.26 -32.18 10.68
CA PHE A 78 6.16 -33.14 10.03
C PHE A 78 7.58 -33.03 10.59
N LEU A 79 7.93 -31.87 11.14
CA LEU A 79 9.24 -31.64 11.74
C LEU A 79 9.38 -32.33 13.10
N ASN A 80 10.40 -33.19 13.24
CA ASN A 80 10.81 -33.77 14.52
C ASN A 80 12.07 -33.06 15.07
N GLY A 81 11.85 -32.17 16.03
CA GLY A 81 12.89 -31.32 16.62
C GLY A 81 13.78 -31.98 17.68
N THR A 82 13.67 -33.30 17.93
CA THR A 82 14.52 -33.97 18.94
C THR A 82 16.01 -33.88 18.64
N ASP A 83 16.37 -33.87 17.35
CA ASP A 83 17.75 -33.95 16.86
C ASP A 83 18.10 -32.79 15.91
N GLY A 84 17.57 -31.59 16.17
CA GLY A 84 17.85 -30.41 15.34
C GLY A 84 17.29 -29.10 15.88
N LEU A 85 17.72 -28.00 15.27
CA LEU A 85 17.24 -26.65 15.60
C LEU A 85 16.01 -26.32 14.75
N VAL A 86 14.88 -26.02 15.38
CA VAL A 86 13.69 -25.51 14.69
C VAL A 86 13.68 -23.98 14.74
N VAL A 87 13.61 -23.35 13.58
CA VAL A 87 13.44 -21.91 13.42
C VAL A 87 12.09 -21.67 12.77
N GLU A 88 11.28 -20.80 13.37
CA GLU A 88 9.99 -20.42 12.82
C GLU A 88 9.94 -18.91 12.57
N VAL A 89 9.54 -18.52 11.36
CA VAL A 89 9.36 -17.13 10.96
C VAL A 89 7.98 -16.94 10.38
N GLY A 90 7.33 -15.84 10.72
CA GLY A 90 6.03 -15.49 10.19
C GLY A 90 5.76 -14.00 10.24
N PRO A 91 4.59 -13.57 9.75
CA PRO A 91 4.22 -12.16 9.71
C PRO A 91 4.19 -11.52 11.10
N ARG A 92 4.48 -10.22 11.19
CA ARG A 92 4.30 -9.49 12.45
C ARG A 92 2.83 -9.54 12.89
N LEU A 93 2.56 -9.76 14.18
CA LEU A 93 1.19 -10.05 14.68
C LEU A 93 0.22 -8.86 14.57
N ASN A 94 0.75 -7.64 14.67
CA ASN A 94 0.02 -6.39 14.49
C ASN A 94 -0.32 -6.09 13.02
N PHE A 95 -0.06 -7.03 12.11
CA PHE A 95 -0.26 -6.89 10.69
C PHE A 95 -0.99 -8.12 10.15
N THR A 96 -2.04 -7.93 9.36
CA THR A 96 -2.75 -9.01 8.67
C THR A 96 -2.31 -9.04 7.21
N THR A 97 -1.72 -10.14 6.76
CA THR A 97 -1.22 -10.26 5.38
C THR A 97 -2.37 -10.24 4.36
N SER A 98 -2.09 -9.83 3.12
CA SER A 98 -3.04 -9.98 2.01
C SER A 98 -3.35 -11.45 1.73
N TRP A 99 -2.40 -12.36 1.97
CA TRP A 99 -2.66 -13.80 1.97
C TRP A 99 -3.75 -14.19 2.98
N SER A 100 -3.65 -13.70 4.22
CA SER A 100 -4.64 -13.94 5.27
C SER A 100 -6.03 -13.45 4.87
N THR A 101 -6.14 -12.21 4.39
CA THR A 101 -7.40 -11.62 3.94
C THR A 101 -8.05 -12.47 2.85
N ASN A 102 -7.29 -12.88 1.85
CA ASN A 102 -7.77 -13.71 0.74
C ASN A 102 -8.13 -15.14 1.19
N ALA A 103 -7.33 -15.77 2.05
CA ALA A 103 -7.59 -17.10 2.59
C ALA A 103 -8.88 -17.13 3.43
N VAL A 104 -9.10 -16.11 4.26
CA VAL A 104 -10.34 -15.95 5.03
C VAL A 104 -11.54 -15.75 4.10
N SER A 105 -11.39 -14.93 3.05
CA SER A 105 -12.43 -14.73 2.03
C SER A 105 -12.86 -16.05 1.37
N VAL A 106 -11.89 -16.90 0.99
CA VAL A 106 -12.14 -18.23 0.42
C VAL A 106 -12.85 -19.14 1.44
N CYS A 107 -12.39 -19.14 2.69
CA CYS A 107 -13.01 -19.92 3.76
C CYS A 107 -14.48 -19.52 3.98
N HIS A 108 -14.74 -18.21 4.03
CA HIS A 108 -16.08 -17.66 4.20
C HIS A 108 -16.98 -17.97 3.01
N ALA A 109 -16.46 -17.92 1.78
CA ALA A 109 -17.19 -18.34 0.59
C ALA A 109 -17.52 -19.85 0.60
N SER A 110 -16.70 -20.66 1.29
CA SER A 110 -16.90 -22.10 1.49
C SER A 110 -17.78 -22.46 2.70
N GLY A 111 -18.38 -21.46 3.35
CA GLY A 111 -19.26 -21.63 4.50
C GLY A 111 -18.57 -21.68 5.87
N LEU A 112 -17.25 -21.49 5.94
CA LEU A 112 -16.46 -21.52 7.18
C LEU A 112 -16.45 -20.14 7.86
N LYS A 113 -17.63 -19.65 8.25
CA LYS A 113 -17.82 -18.28 8.78
C LYS A 113 -17.20 -18.04 10.17
N MET A 114 -16.89 -19.12 10.91
CA MET A 114 -16.27 -19.03 12.23
C MET A 114 -14.76 -18.71 12.19
N ILE A 115 -14.14 -18.79 11.02
CA ILE A 115 -12.72 -18.46 10.86
C ILE A 115 -12.57 -16.94 10.88
N LYS A 116 -11.94 -16.40 11.94
CA LYS A 116 -11.67 -14.96 12.06
C LYS A 116 -10.42 -14.56 11.27
N ARG A 117 -9.35 -15.35 11.41
CA ARG A 117 -8.05 -15.09 10.82
C ARG A 117 -7.34 -16.40 10.49
N ILE A 118 -6.66 -16.46 9.34
CA ILE A 118 -5.71 -17.53 9.02
C ILE A 118 -4.38 -16.88 8.68
N GLU A 119 -3.30 -17.27 9.33
CA GLU A 119 -1.96 -16.83 8.95
C GLU A 119 -1.05 -18.03 8.71
N ARG A 120 -0.01 -17.85 7.90
CA ARG A 120 0.95 -18.91 7.60
C ARG A 120 2.36 -18.48 8.00
N SER A 121 3.01 -19.28 8.85
CA SER A 121 4.45 -19.18 9.13
C SER A 121 5.23 -20.24 8.35
N ARG A 122 6.55 -20.06 8.28
CA ARG A 122 7.51 -21.01 7.72
C ARG A 122 8.39 -21.54 8.83
N ARG A 123 8.50 -22.86 8.91
CA ARG A 123 9.28 -23.58 9.91
C ARG A 123 10.40 -24.33 9.20
N TYR A 124 11.61 -24.22 9.74
CA TYR A 124 12.82 -24.84 9.22
C TYR A 124 13.43 -25.70 10.32
N LEU A 125 13.66 -26.97 10.03
CA LEU A 125 14.39 -27.88 10.88
C LEU A 125 15.79 -28.08 10.32
N LEU A 126 16.77 -27.64 11.09
CA LEU A 126 18.17 -27.60 10.73
C LEU A 126 18.91 -28.70 11.49
N ARG A 127 19.49 -29.63 10.74
CA ARG A 127 20.25 -30.75 11.32
C ARG A 127 21.74 -30.51 11.18
N PHE A 128 22.44 -30.63 12.30
CA PHE A 128 23.89 -30.51 12.37
C PHE A 128 24.44 -31.86 12.83
N GLY A 129 25.53 -32.35 12.22
CA GLY A 129 26.17 -33.60 12.63
C GLY A 129 26.75 -33.60 14.05
N ARG A 130 26.74 -32.45 14.73
CA ARG A 130 27.10 -32.26 16.13
C ARG A 130 26.20 -31.20 16.75
N SER A 131 25.94 -31.33 18.06
CA SER A 131 25.24 -30.27 18.81
C SER A 131 26.02 -28.96 18.72
N LEU A 132 25.31 -27.86 18.43
CA LEU A 132 25.87 -26.52 18.46
C LEU A 132 25.88 -26.00 19.90
N ASP A 133 26.97 -25.34 20.29
CA ASP A 133 26.96 -24.50 21.47
C ASP A 133 26.13 -23.23 21.22
N GLU A 134 25.64 -22.56 22.27
CA GLU A 134 24.76 -21.38 22.12
C GLU A 134 25.45 -20.25 21.33
N SER A 135 26.77 -20.05 21.50
CA SER A 135 27.49 -19.01 20.76
C SER A 135 27.47 -19.24 19.24
N LYS A 136 27.69 -20.48 18.79
CA LYS A 136 27.64 -20.83 17.36
C LYS A 136 26.22 -20.83 16.81
N LYS A 137 25.25 -21.15 17.64
CA LYS A 137 23.84 -21.07 17.29
C LYS A 137 23.42 -19.62 17.05
N ASP A 138 23.83 -18.69 17.91
CA ASP A 138 23.56 -17.27 17.74
C ASP A 138 24.27 -16.71 16.49
N GLU A 139 25.55 -17.07 16.29
CA GLU A 139 26.30 -16.71 15.08
C GLU A 139 25.60 -17.23 13.82
N PHE A 140 25.20 -18.50 13.80
CA PHE A 140 24.46 -19.10 12.70
C PHE A 140 23.13 -18.38 12.43
N LEU A 141 22.33 -18.13 13.47
CA LEU A 141 21.03 -17.46 13.34
C LEU A 141 21.17 -16.03 12.82
N SER A 142 22.23 -15.31 13.20
CA SER A 142 22.50 -13.96 12.70
C SER A 142 22.70 -13.89 11.18
N ILE A 143 23.13 -15.00 10.56
CA ILE A 143 23.36 -15.12 9.11
C ILE A 143 22.16 -15.79 8.43
N PHE A 144 21.58 -16.82 9.06
CA PHE A 144 20.47 -17.57 8.48
C PHE A 144 19.16 -16.76 8.43
N LEU A 145 18.84 -16.02 9.51
CA LEU A 145 17.58 -15.28 9.61
C LEU A 145 17.40 -14.27 8.47
N PRO A 146 18.37 -13.39 8.13
CA PRO A 146 18.25 -12.48 6.99
C PRO A 146 18.01 -13.15 5.63
N LEU A 147 18.32 -14.44 5.48
CA LEU A 147 18.13 -15.19 4.23
C LEU A 147 16.72 -15.79 4.09
N ILE A 148 15.97 -15.93 5.18
CA ILE A 148 14.69 -16.65 5.19
C ILE A 148 13.47 -15.80 5.55
N HIS A 149 13.66 -14.59 6.05
CA HIS A 149 12.57 -13.68 6.35
C HIS A 149 12.94 -12.22 6.06
N ASP A 150 11.93 -11.43 5.73
CA ASP A 150 12.07 -9.98 5.61
C ASP A 150 11.82 -9.34 6.97
N ARG A 151 12.86 -8.74 7.56
CA ARG A 151 12.78 -8.09 8.88
C ARG A 151 11.74 -6.95 8.95
N MET A 152 11.36 -6.37 7.81
CA MET A 152 10.41 -5.27 7.72
C MET A 152 8.96 -5.77 7.89
N THR A 153 8.64 -6.95 7.36
CA THR A 153 7.28 -7.51 7.31
C THR A 153 7.07 -8.71 8.25
N GLU A 154 8.15 -9.40 8.62
CA GLU A 154 8.14 -10.66 9.34
C GLU A 154 8.96 -10.60 10.63
N THR A 155 8.78 -11.61 11.48
CA THR A 155 9.51 -11.81 12.73
C THR A 155 9.73 -13.30 13.00
N VAL A 156 10.72 -13.59 13.83
CA VAL A 156 10.91 -14.92 14.42
C VAL A 156 9.83 -15.17 15.46
N TYR A 157 9.29 -16.38 15.50
CA TYR A 157 8.43 -16.88 16.58
C TYR A 157 9.26 -17.76 17.52
N PRO A 158 9.59 -17.28 18.73
CA PRO A 158 10.36 -18.07 19.69
C PRO A 158 9.60 -19.34 20.12
N GLU A 159 8.28 -19.24 20.18
CA GLU A 159 7.36 -20.31 20.54
C GLU A 159 6.16 -20.29 19.58
N ARG A 160 5.48 -21.43 19.48
CA ARG A 160 4.24 -21.54 18.68
C ARG A 160 3.20 -20.57 19.23
N LEU A 161 2.63 -19.75 18.35
CA LEU A 161 1.62 -18.77 18.74
C LEU A 161 0.39 -19.44 19.35
N THR A 162 -0.17 -18.81 20.38
CA THR A 162 -1.44 -19.24 21.01
C THR A 162 -2.56 -18.21 20.85
N THR A 163 -2.23 -16.99 20.42
CA THR A 163 -3.17 -15.89 20.16
C THR A 163 -2.58 -14.96 19.09
N PHE A 164 -3.45 -14.28 18.32
CA PHE A 164 -3.07 -13.14 17.49
C PHE A 164 -3.22 -11.79 18.22
N GLU A 165 -3.82 -11.80 19.41
CA GLU A 165 -4.00 -10.59 20.21
C GLU A 165 -2.65 -10.04 20.66
N THR A 166 -2.39 -8.79 20.32
CA THR A 166 -1.14 -8.09 20.69
C THR A 166 -1.23 -7.40 22.05
N GLY A 167 -2.44 -7.24 22.60
CA GLY A 167 -2.70 -6.47 23.83
C GLY A 167 -2.57 -4.95 23.67
N ILE A 168 -2.27 -4.47 22.45
CA ILE A 168 -2.16 -3.04 22.14
C ILE A 168 -3.54 -2.40 22.27
N LYS A 169 -3.62 -1.30 23.03
CA LYS A 169 -4.83 -0.49 23.14
C LYS A 169 -4.66 0.77 22.28
N PRO A 170 -5.66 1.14 21.46
CA PRO A 170 -5.63 2.38 20.71
C PRO A 170 -5.41 3.58 21.62
N GLU A 171 -4.50 4.47 21.24
CA GLU A 171 -4.29 5.72 21.96
C GLU A 171 -5.54 6.61 21.86
N GLY A 172 -5.82 7.33 22.95
CA GLY A 172 -6.93 8.29 22.99
C GLY A 172 -6.60 9.59 22.25
N VAL A 173 -7.64 10.27 21.76
CA VAL A 173 -7.51 11.64 21.27
C VAL A 173 -7.22 12.56 22.45
N PHE A 174 -6.25 13.47 22.29
CA PHE A 174 -5.92 14.47 23.30
C PHE A 174 -5.87 15.88 22.70
N ILE A 175 -6.06 16.87 23.56
CA ILE A 175 -6.08 18.29 23.20
C ILE A 175 -4.66 18.87 23.34
N VAL A 176 -4.21 19.60 22.33
CA VAL A 176 -2.91 20.30 22.34
C VAL A 176 -3.12 21.73 22.86
N PRO A 177 -2.54 22.11 24.01
CA PRO A 177 -2.90 23.33 24.73
C PRO A 177 -2.24 24.60 24.14
N LEU A 178 -2.60 24.97 22.91
CA LEU A 178 -2.06 26.15 22.22
C LEU A 178 -2.46 27.47 22.88
N ILE A 179 -3.65 27.57 23.47
CA ILE A 179 -4.13 28.79 24.15
C ILE A 179 -3.33 29.01 25.44
N GLU A 180 -3.06 27.95 26.18
CA GLU A 180 -2.43 28.00 27.49
C GLU A 180 -0.89 28.05 27.39
N GLU A 181 -0.29 27.25 26.51
CA GLU A 181 1.16 27.09 26.39
C GLU A 181 1.77 27.82 25.17
N GLY A 182 0.92 28.42 24.32
CA GLY A 182 1.37 29.13 23.14
C GLY A 182 1.93 28.21 22.05
N LYS A 183 2.78 28.78 21.20
CA LYS A 183 3.42 28.08 20.07
C LYS A 183 4.31 26.90 20.48
N GLU A 184 4.78 26.89 21.73
CA GLU A 184 5.70 25.84 22.18
C GLU A 184 5.02 24.48 22.34
N ALA A 185 3.72 24.45 22.64
CA ALA A 185 2.93 23.22 22.56
C ALA A 185 2.88 22.66 21.14
N LEU A 186 2.74 23.53 20.13
CA LEU A 186 2.75 23.10 18.73
C LEU A 186 4.14 22.64 18.27
N ARG A 187 5.21 23.29 18.72
CA ARG A 187 6.59 22.81 18.46
C ARG A 187 6.88 21.46 19.11
N ARG A 188 6.35 21.22 20.31
CA ARG A 188 6.49 19.94 21.02
C ARG A 188 5.83 18.83 20.23
N ILE A 189 4.56 18.98 19.85
CA ILE A 189 3.86 17.94 19.10
C ILE A 189 4.42 17.75 17.68
N ASN A 190 4.91 18.81 17.04
CA ASN A 190 5.62 18.72 15.75
C ASN A 190 6.84 17.79 15.84
N ARG A 191 7.63 17.89 16.92
CA ARG A 191 8.79 17.00 17.15
C ARG A 191 8.38 15.59 17.52
N GLU A 192 7.42 15.44 18.44
CA GLU A 192 6.98 14.14 18.95
C GLU A 192 6.32 13.27 17.86
N MET A 193 5.58 13.89 16.94
CA MET A 193 4.84 13.20 15.88
C MET A 193 5.46 13.33 14.49
N GLY A 194 6.57 14.05 14.34
CA GLY A 194 7.24 14.25 13.06
C GLY A 194 6.37 14.95 12.01
N LEU A 195 5.67 16.02 12.38
CA LEU A 195 4.68 16.67 11.51
C LEU A 195 5.30 17.47 10.35
N GLY A 196 6.62 17.71 10.38
CA GLY A 196 7.34 18.40 9.31
C GLY A 196 7.05 19.90 9.21
N LEU A 197 6.48 20.51 10.25
CA LEU A 197 6.10 21.93 10.25
C LEU A 197 7.31 22.84 10.46
N ASP A 198 7.44 23.88 9.64
CA ASP A 198 8.45 24.92 9.81
C ASP A 198 7.96 26.09 10.72
N ASP A 199 8.81 27.08 10.98
CA ASP A 199 8.42 28.22 11.84
C ASP A 199 7.26 29.05 11.27
N TRP A 200 7.08 29.09 9.95
CA TRP A 200 5.96 29.77 9.32
C TRP A 200 4.66 28.99 9.53
N ASP A 201 4.69 27.66 9.38
CA ASP A 201 3.55 26.78 9.66
C ASP A 201 3.12 26.90 11.12
N ILE A 202 4.09 26.87 12.05
CA ILE A 202 3.83 27.02 13.49
C ILE A 202 3.14 28.36 13.79
N GLU A 203 3.59 29.45 13.15
CA GLU A 203 2.93 30.76 13.26
C GLU A 203 1.51 30.74 12.70
N TYR A 204 1.34 30.19 11.51
CA TYR A 204 0.07 30.15 10.80
C TYR A 204 -0.98 29.37 11.60
N TYR A 205 -0.68 28.12 11.98
CA TYR A 205 -1.65 27.29 12.71
C TYR A 205 -1.91 27.78 14.13
N TYR A 206 -0.93 28.37 14.80
CA TYR A 206 -1.18 29.04 16.07
C TYR A 206 -2.22 30.16 15.91
N ASN A 207 -2.07 31.02 14.90
CA ASN A 207 -3.03 32.08 14.64
C ASN A 207 -4.40 31.53 14.25
N LEU A 208 -4.45 30.51 13.39
CA LEU A 208 -5.69 29.85 12.99
C LEU A 208 -6.47 29.32 14.20
N PHE A 209 -5.85 28.48 15.04
CA PHE A 209 -6.56 27.87 16.16
C PHE A 209 -6.86 28.85 17.29
N VAL A 210 -5.89 29.70 17.66
CA VAL A 210 -6.01 30.55 18.86
C VAL A 210 -6.77 31.85 18.56
N LYS A 211 -6.55 32.47 17.40
CA LYS A 211 -7.13 33.78 17.08
C LYS A 211 -8.40 33.68 16.24
N ASP A 212 -8.40 32.82 15.22
CA ASP A 212 -9.50 32.78 14.25
C ASP A 212 -10.61 31.81 14.70
N ILE A 213 -10.26 30.58 15.08
CA ILE A 213 -11.20 29.56 15.54
C ILE A 213 -11.53 29.73 17.03
N GLY A 214 -10.54 30.13 17.84
CA GLY A 214 -10.71 30.35 19.28
C GLY A 214 -10.78 29.07 20.13
N ARG A 215 -10.11 27.98 19.72
CA ARG A 215 -10.01 26.74 20.50
C ARG A 215 -8.67 26.05 20.31
N ASN A 216 -8.35 25.14 21.23
CA ASN A 216 -7.23 24.22 21.07
C ASN A 216 -7.54 23.13 20.00
N PRO A 217 -6.55 22.74 19.18
CA PRO A 217 -6.65 21.58 18.31
C PRO A 217 -6.50 20.27 19.09
N THR A 218 -6.95 19.18 18.48
CA THR A 218 -6.60 17.81 18.87
C THR A 218 -5.30 17.36 18.21
N ASN A 219 -4.69 16.30 18.72
CA ASN A 219 -3.55 15.65 18.05
C ASN A 219 -3.89 15.16 16.64
N VAL A 220 -5.13 14.72 16.40
CA VAL A 220 -5.63 14.30 15.08
C VAL A 220 -5.62 15.47 14.09
N GLU A 221 -6.09 16.64 14.50
CA GLU A 221 -6.09 17.85 13.65
C GLU A 221 -4.67 18.34 13.37
N CYS A 222 -3.76 18.30 14.36
CA CYS A 222 -2.35 18.62 14.12
C CYS A 222 -1.72 17.65 13.11
N PHE A 223 -2.03 16.36 13.21
CA PHE A 223 -1.54 15.34 12.27
C PHE A 223 -2.07 15.56 10.85
N ASP A 224 -3.39 15.77 10.71
CA ASP A 224 -4.08 16.06 9.46
C ASP A 224 -3.43 17.25 8.71
N LEU A 225 -3.12 18.32 9.44
CA LEU A 225 -2.48 19.51 8.89
C LEU A 225 -1.05 19.24 8.41
N GLY A 226 -0.29 18.44 9.15
CA GLY A 226 1.07 18.02 8.75
C GLY A 226 1.07 17.22 7.45
N GLN A 227 0.11 16.31 7.25
CA GLN A 227 0.00 15.54 6.01
C GLN A 227 -0.45 16.40 4.83
N SER A 228 -1.47 17.24 5.05
CA SER A 228 -2.11 18.02 3.99
C SER A 228 -1.21 19.13 3.42
N ASN A 229 -0.31 19.67 4.23
CA ASN A 229 0.61 20.75 3.83
C ASN A 229 2.06 20.30 3.58
N SER A 230 2.32 18.99 3.60
CA SER A 230 3.61 18.42 3.18
C SER A 230 3.97 18.80 1.74
N GLU A 231 5.27 18.76 1.41
CA GLU A 231 5.72 18.98 0.02
C GLU A 231 5.09 17.99 -0.95
N HIS A 232 4.96 16.72 -0.52
CA HIS A 232 4.32 15.67 -1.31
C HIS A 232 2.87 16.02 -1.70
N SER A 233 2.08 16.54 -0.77
CA SER A 233 0.67 16.86 -1.03
C SER A 233 0.51 18.23 -1.74
N ARG A 234 1.25 19.26 -1.31
CA ARG A 234 1.05 20.62 -1.83
C ARG A 234 1.90 21.04 -3.01
N HIS A 235 3.02 20.36 -3.25
CA HIS A 235 3.94 20.64 -4.34
C HIS A 235 4.48 22.09 -4.26
N TRP A 236 4.97 22.52 -3.09
CA TRP A 236 5.47 23.89 -2.89
C TRP A 236 6.66 24.18 -3.78
N PHE A 237 7.54 23.21 -4.03
CA PHE A 237 8.66 23.37 -4.94
C PHE A 237 8.19 23.75 -6.36
N PHE A 238 7.14 23.08 -6.85
CA PHE A 238 6.62 23.34 -8.20
C PHE A 238 5.83 24.64 -8.32
N LYS A 239 5.19 25.09 -7.23
CA LYS A 239 4.39 26.32 -7.18
C LYS A 239 5.17 27.53 -6.67
N GLY A 240 6.37 27.31 -6.16
CA GLY A 240 7.21 28.33 -5.56
C GLY A 240 7.68 29.40 -6.54
N ARG A 241 8.11 30.53 -5.98
CA ARG A 241 8.75 31.61 -6.75
C ARG A 241 10.16 31.20 -7.15
N LEU A 242 10.51 31.39 -8.41
CA LEU A 242 11.82 31.05 -8.95
C LEU A 242 12.74 32.28 -8.99
N ILE A 243 13.90 32.17 -8.35
CA ILE A 243 14.95 33.20 -8.39
C ILE A 243 16.22 32.54 -8.99
N ILE A 244 16.57 32.92 -10.22
CA ILE A 244 17.74 32.39 -10.94
C ILE A 244 18.75 33.53 -11.10
N ASP A 245 19.99 33.33 -10.65
CA ASP A 245 21.07 34.32 -10.68
C ASP A 245 20.65 35.69 -10.07
N GLY A 246 19.88 35.64 -8.97
CA GLY A 246 19.40 36.82 -8.26
C GLY A 246 18.23 37.56 -8.92
N LYS A 247 17.64 37.01 -9.99
CA LYS A 247 16.48 37.59 -10.67
C LYS A 247 15.26 36.68 -10.55
N GLU A 248 14.14 37.27 -10.16
CA GLU A 248 12.86 36.57 -10.17
C GLU A 248 12.42 36.29 -11.62
N VAL A 249 12.07 35.04 -11.88
CA VAL A 249 11.55 34.57 -13.17
C VAL A 249 10.03 34.57 -13.09
N PRO A 250 9.30 35.06 -14.13
CA PRO A 250 7.85 35.07 -14.11
C PRO A 250 7.28 33.64 -14.21
N GLY A 251 6.33 33.34 -13.33
CA GLY A 251 5.66 32.04 -13.25
C GLY A 251 6.42 31.01 -12.42
N SER A 252 5.75 29.92 -12.13
CA SER A 252 6.25 28.77 -11.38
C SER A 252 6.66 27.61 -12.31
N LEU A 253 7.22 26.52 -11.76
CA LEU A 253 7.53 25.33 -12.55
C LEU A 253 6.26 24.66 -13.08
N ILE A 254 5.17 24.65 -12.29
CA ILE A 254 3.90 24.10 -12.75
C ILE A 254 3.29 24.95 -13.87
N ASP A 255 3.51 26.28 -13.85
CA ASP A 255 3.12 27.14 -14.98
C ASP A 255 3.89 26.78 -16.25
N LEU A 256 5.19 26.48 -16.12
CA LEU A 256 6.01 26.06 -17.26
C LEU A 256 5.50 24.73 -17.84
N ILE A 257 5.13 23.78 -16.98
CA ILE A 257 4.54 22.49 -17.38
C ILE A 257 3.17 22.65 -18.04
N GLY A 258 2.37 23.63 -17.60
CA GLY A 258 1.05 23.94 -18.17
C GLY A 258 1.08 24.73 -19.49
N GLU A 259 2.23 25.28 -19.87
CA GLU A 259 2.36 26.12 -21.07
C GLU A 259 2.01 25.43 -22.39
N PRO A 260 2.42 24.16 -22.65
CA PRO A 260 2.01 23.43 -23.85
C PRO A 260 0.48 23.32 -23.99
N LEU A 261 -0.24 23.11 -22.87
CA LEU A 261 -1.71 23.06 -22.84
C LEU A 261 -2.33 24.40 -23.21
N ARG A 262 -1.83 25.51 -22.63
CA ARG A 262 -2.30 26.86 -22.95
C ARG A 262 -2.11 27.21 -24.43
N ARG A 263 -0.99 26.79 -25.02
CA ARG A 263 -0.69 27.03 -26.45
C ARG A 263 -1.55 26.18 -27.39
N ASN A 264 -1.89 24.96 -27.00
CA ASN A 264 -2.68 24.07 -27.84
C ASN A 264 -3.61 23.14 -27.04
N PRO A 265 -4.80 23.62 -26.64
CA PRO A 265 -5.73 22.83 -25.82
C PRO A 265 -6.53 21.80 -26.61
N ARG A 266 -6.40 21.75 -27.95
CA ARG A 266 -7.38 21.07 -28.84
C ARG A 266 -7.55 19.58 -28.58
N ASN A 267 -6.55 18.91 -28.03
CA ASN A 267 -6.57 17.47 -27.79
C ASN A 267 -6.81 17.09 -26.32
N SER A 268 -6.78 18.07 -25.40
CA SER A 268 -6.94 17.82 -23.96
C SER A 268 -8.43 17.70 -23.61
N VAL A 269 -8.77 16.73 -22.76
CA VAL A 269 -10.11 16.54 -22.17
C VAL A 269 -10.05 16.84 -20.68
N ILE A 270 -9.06 16.28 -19.99
CA ILE A 270 -8.78 16.52 -18.57
C ILE A 270 -7.29 16.83 -18.43
N ALA A 271 -6.97 17.94 -17.74
CA ALA A 271 -5.62 18.29 -17.34
C ALA A 271 -5.67 19.18 -16.10
N PHE A 272 -4.85 18.87 -15.09
CA PHE A 272 -4.69 19.64 -13.84
C PHE A 272 -5.97 19.88 -13.03
N ARG A 273 -6.98 19.00 -13.15
CA ARG A 273 -8.26 19.11 -12.44
C ARG A 273 -8.84 17.76 -12.00
N ASP A 274 -8.03 16.72 -12.05
CA ASP A 274 -8.39 15.34 -11.69
C ASP A 274 -7.09 14.56 -11.39
N ASN A 275 -7.22 13.32 -10.93
CA ASN A 275 -6.13 12.42 -10.53
C ASN A 275 -5.30 11.96 -11.74
N SER A 276 -5.90 12.06 -12.93
CA SER A 276 -5.26 11.71 -14.19
C SER A 276 -5.49 12.75 -15.27
N SER A 277 -4.78 12.57 -16.38
CA SER A 277 -4.98 13.34 -17.60
C SER A 277 -5.69 12.51 -18.66
N ALA A 278 -6.48 13.17 -19.50
CA ALA A 278 -7.15 12.52 -20.61
C ALA A 278 -7.02 13.35 -21.89
N ILE A 279 -6.81 12.65 -23.00
CA ILE A 279 -6.86 13.22 -24.34
C ILE A 279 -8.09 12.72 -25.10
N ARG A 280 -8.49 13.46 -26.13
CA ARG A 280 -9.64 13.10 -26.96
C ARG A 280 -9.38 11.73 -27.61
N GLY A 281 -10.27 10.79 -27.31
CA GLY A 281 -10.31 9.50 -27.99
C GLY A 281 -11.33 9.48 -29.12
N TYR A 282 -12.05 8.37 -29.26
CA TYR A 282 -12.81 8.04 -30.46
C TYR A 282 -14.13 7.34 -30.13
N GLU A 283 -15.07 7.39 -31.07
CA GLU A 283 -16.19 6.46 -31.08
C GLU A 283 -15.65 5.05 -31.40
N ILE A 284 -15.98 4.10 -30.52
CA ILE A 284 -15.60 2.70 -30.64
C ILE A 284 -16.84 1.81 -30.55
N GLU A 285 -16.73 0.60 -31.09
CA GLU A 285 -17.68 -0.48 -30.79
C GLU A 285 -17.15 -1.22 -29.56
N ALA A 286 -17.81 -1.01 -28.42
CA ALA A 286 -17.49 -1.63 -27.15
C ALA A 286 -18.37 -2.85 -26.89
N PHE A 287 -17.81 -3.87 -26.25
CA PHE A 287 -18.56 -5.04 -25.79
C PHE A 287 -18.97 -4.83 -24.33
N VAL A 288 -20.27 -4.65 -24.10
CA VAL A 288 -20.85 -4.26 -22.80
C VAL A 288 -21.95 -5.24 -22.39
N PRO A 289 -22.24 -5.43 -21.10
CA PRO A 289 -23.37 -6.22 -20.66
C PRO A 289 -24.69 -5.55 -21.07
N GLU A 290 -25.67 -6.33 -21.53
CA GLU A 290 -27.02 -5.83 -21.84
C GLU A 290 -27.70 -5.24 -20.60
N ARG A 291 -27.40 -5.80 -19.42
CA ARG A 291 -27.85 -5.29 -18.12
C ARG A 291 -26.65 -5.22 -17.17
N PRO A 292 -25.95 -4.06 -17.13
CA PRO A 292 -24.84 -3.84 -16.20
C PRO A 292 -25.24 -4.16 -14.75
N GLY A 293 -24.33 -4.75 -13.98
CA GLY A 293 -24.61 -5.16 -12.59
C GLY A 293 -25.44 -6.44 -12.44
N MET A 294 -25.91 -7.07 -13.53
CA MET A 294 -26.67 -8.32 -13.49
C MET A 294 -26.13 -9.36 -14.48
N PRO A 295 -26.37 -10.67 -14.24
CA PRO A 295 -26.13 -11.69 -15.26
C PRO A 295 -26.93 -11.39 -16.54
N SER A 296 -26.21 -11.13 -17.63
CA SER A 296 -26.78 -10.82 -18.94
C SER A 296 -25.83 -11.18 -20.08
N PRO A 297 -26.34 -11.35 -21.32
CA PRO A 297 -25.50 -11.43 -22.50
C PRO A 297 -24.68 -10.15 -22.69
N MET A 298 -23.52 -10.30 -23.31
CA MET A 298 -22.74 -9.16 -23.77
C MET A 298 -23.22 -8.76 -25.17
N ILE A 299 -23.29 -7.47 -25.44
CA ILE A 299 -23.75 -6.87 -26.70
C ILE A 299 -22.73 -5.84 -27.21
N ASN A 300 -22.77 -5.58 -28.50
CA ASN A 300 -22.02 -4.47 -29.08
C ASN A 300 -22.78 -3.15 -28.86
N ALA A 301 -22.09 -2.15 -28.33
CA ALA A 301 -22.60 -0.79 -28.18
C ALA A 301 -21.60 0.19 -28.77
N ARG A 302 -22.10 1.24 -29.45
CA ARG A 302 -21.25 2.35 -29.90
C ARG A 302 -21.15 3.36 -28.77
N SER A 303 -19.93 3.60 -28.30
CA SER A 303 -19.64 4.55 -27.22
C SER A 303 -18.42 5.38 -27.57
N ASN A 304 -18.39 6.61 -27.08
CA ASN A 304 -17.23 7.49 -27.26
C ASN A 304 -16.34 7.40 -26.02
N TYR A 305 -15.13 6.88 -26.18
CA TYR A 305 -14.17 6.75 -25.09
C TYR A 305 -12.98 7.68 -25.31
N HIS A 306 -12.55 8.36 -24.25
CA HIS A 306 -11.34 9.16 -24.19
C HIS A 306 -10.18 8.35 -23.64
N ILE A 307 -8.94 8.74 -23.97
CA ILE A 307 -7.74 8.00 -23.60
C ILE A 307 -7.14 8.65 -22.37
N ILE A 308 -6.95 7.87 -21.31
CA ILE A 308 -6.39 8.30 -20.04
C ILE A 308 -4.90 7.94 -19.99
N PHE A 309 -4.10 8.83 -19.39
CA PHE A 309 -2.76 8.51 -18.94
C PHE A 309 -2.45 9.19 -17.60
N THR A 310 -2.05 8.37 -16.62
CA THR A 310 -1.41 8.82 -15.37
C THR A 310 -0.06 8.16 -15.21
N ALA A 311 0.82 8.79 -14.44
CA ALA A 311 2.09 8.23 -14.03
C ALA A 311 2.47 8.72 -12.65
N GLU A 312 2.99 7.80 -11.85
CA GLU A 312 3.38 8.01 -10.46
C GLU A 312 4.78 7.44 -10.20
N THR A 313 5.32 7.78 -9.02
CA THR A 313 6.53 7.16 -8.52
C THR A 313 6.38 6.74 -7.07
N HIS A 314 6.96 5.60 -6.70
CA HIS A 314 6.87 5.04 -5.35
C HIS A 314 8.25 4.80 -4.72
N ASN A 315 9.10 5.82 -4.83
CA ASN A 315 10.56 5.74 -4.66
C ASN A 315 11.02 5.32 -3.26
N PHE A 316 10.58 6.04 -2.22
CA PHE A 316 11.08 5.80 -0.86
C PHE A 316 10.62 4.44 -0.30
N PRO A 317 9.32 4.09 -0.35
CA PRO A 317 8.88 2.79 0.16
C PRO A 317 9.52 1.63 -0.61
N THR A 318 9.74 1.78 -1.92
CA THR A 318 10.48 0.77 -2.71
C THR A 318 11.95 0.65 -2.28
N GLY A 319 12.57 1.74 -1.82
CA GLY A 319 13.90 1.66 -1.23
C GLY A 319 13.96 0.90 0.09
N VAL A 320 12.89 0.95 0.90
CA VAL A 320 12.81 0.31 2.23
C VAL A 320 12.39 -1.17 2.11
N ALA A 321 11.29 -1.43 1.40
CA ALA A 321 10.72 -2.76 1.19
C ALA A 321 10.27 -2.86 -0.29
N PRO A 322 11.14 -3.34 -1.20
CA PRO A 322 10.93 -3.12 -2.63
C PRO A 322 9.71 -3.81 -3.22
N PHE A 323 9.42 -5.04 -2.79
CA PHE A 323 8.25 -5.78 -3.26
C PHE A 323 6.93 -5.05 -2.93
N PRO A 324 6.60 -4.82 -1.64
CA PRO A 324 5.36 -4.12 -1.30
C PRO A 324 5.35 -2.66 -1.76
N GLY A 325 6.49 -1.98 -1.81
CA GLY A 325 6.58 -0.62 -2.33
C GLY A 325 6.20 -0.52 -3.82
N ALA A 326 6.60 -1.51 -4.62
CA ALA A 326 6.24 -1.59 -6.04
C ALA A 326 4.80 -2.06 -6.28
N GLU A 327 4.30 -2.96 -5.43
CA GLU A 327 2.88 -3.36 -5.41
C GLU A 327 1.98 -2.14 -5.22
N THR A 328 2.20 -1.37 -4.15
CA THR A 328 1.31 -0.23 -3.84
C THR A 328 1.51 0.96 -4.75
N GLY A 329 2.72 1.15 -5.31
CA GLY A 329 2.91 2.08 -6.41
C GLY A 329 2.03 1.73 -7.60
N THR A 330 2.01 0.45 -7.99
CA THR A 330 1.16 -0.03 -9.09
C THR A 330 -0.32 0.10 -8.75
N GLY A 331 -0.73 -0.28 -7.52
CA GLY A 331 -2.11 -0.18 -7.05
C GLY A 331 -2.63 1.25 -6.96
N GLY A 332 -1.89 2.18 -6.38
CA GLY A 332 -2.25 3.61 -6.30
C GLY A 332 -2.51 4.21 -7.69
N ARG A 333 -1.56 3.98 -8.60
CA ARG A 333 -1.69 4.40 -9.99
C ARG A 333 -2.90 3.77 -10.70
N ILE A 334 -3.22 2.50 -10.43
CA ILE A 334 -4.44 1.85 -10.95
C ILE A 334 -5.70 2.58 -10.45
N ARG A 335 -5.73 3.00 -9.18
CA ARG A 335 -6.84 3.76 -8.62
C ARG A 335 -7.01 5.12 -9.27
N ASP A 336 -5.92 5.85 -9.52
CA ASP A 336 -6.00 7.11 -10.29
C ASP A 336 -6.71 6.92 -11.64
N VAL A 337 -6.39 5.83 -12.35
CA VAL A 337 -7.00 5.54 -13.63
C VAL A 337 -8.49 5.28 -13.47
N HIS A 338 -8.94 4.44 -12.53
CA HIS A 338 -10.37 4.16 -12.39
C HIS A 338 -11.16 5.30 -11.74
N ALA A 339 -10.51 6.21 -11.01
CA ALA A 339 -11.13 7.32 -10.29
C ALA A 339 -11.13 8.62 -11.12
N THR A 340 -10.66 8.55 -12.37
CA THR A 340 -10.75 9.66 -13.32
C THR A 340 -12.21 9.87 -13.74
N GLY A 341 -12.68 11.13 -13.68
CA GLY A 341 -14.07 11.47 -13.94
C GLY A 341 -15.03 10.85 -12.92
N LYS A 342 -16.21 10.41 -13.35
CA LYS A 342 -17.18 9.65 -12.53
C LYS A 342 -16.95 8.14 -12.56
N GLY A 343 -15.70 7.73 -12.76
CA GLY A 343 -15.32 6.34 -12.98
C GLY A 343 -14.77 6.12 -14.39
N SER A 344 -13.74 5.30 -14.49
CA SER A 344 -13.03 4.99 -15.74
C SER A 344 -12.49 3.56 -15.75
N LEU A 345 -11.99 3.10 -16.90
CA LEU A 345 -11.58 1.72 -17.12
C LEU A 345 -10.08 1.60 -17.34
N VAL A 346 -9.43 0.72 -16.59
CA VAL A 346 -8.00 0.38 -16.72
C VAL A 346 -7.76 -0.46 -17.97
N ILE A 347 -6.66 -0.21 -18.70
CA ILE A 347 -6.29 -0.96 -19.91
C ILE A 347 -4.93 -1.64 -19.77
N ALA A 348 -3.88 -0.88 -19.48
CA ALA A 348 -2.51 -1.40 -19.47
C ALA A 348 -1.57 -0.51 -18.65
N GLY A 349 -0.52 -1.11 -18.12
CA GLY A 349 0.48 -0.44 -17.31
C GLY A 349 1.86 -0.38 -17.96
N THR A 350 2.71 0.47 -17.41
CA THR A 350 4.16 0.50 -17.62
C THR A 350 4.85 0.55 -16.27
N ALA A 351 6.01 -0.09 -16.15
CA ALA A 351 6.83 -0.02 -14.95
C ALA A 351 8.29 0.26 -15.31
N ALA A 352 8.98 1.06 -14.50
CA ALA A 352 10.39 1.33 -14.72
C ALA A 352 11.17 1.54 -13.44
N TYR A 353 12.45 1.18 -13.50
CA TYR A 353 13.35 1.14 -12.35
C TYR A 353 14.63 1.91 -12.66
N ALA A 354 15.06 2.76 -11.73
CA ALA A 354 16.41 3.31 -11.75
C ALA A 354 17.08 3.09 -10.39
N VAL A 355 18.22 2.40 -10.40
CA VAL A 355 18.91 1.94 -9.19
C VAL A 355 20.41 2.23 -9.27
N GLY A 356 21.12 2.02 -8.16
CA GLY A 356 22.56 2.10 -8.11
C GLY A 356 23.29 0.95 -8.82
N ASN A 357 24.58 0.79 -8.52
CA ASN A 357 25.38 -0.33 -9.03
C ASN A 357 24.86 -1.64 -8.44
N LEU A 358 24.59 -2.62 -9.31
CA LEU A 358 23.94 -3.87 -8.96
C LEU A 358 24.87 -4.77 -8.14
N ARG A 359 26.16 -4.78 -8.44
CA ARG A 359 27.16 -5.63 -7.75
C ARG A 359 26.71 -7.08 -7.66
N ILE A 360 26.33 -7.66 -8.79
CA ILE A 360 25.81 -9.03 -8.87
C ILE A 360 26.88 -10.01 -8.36
N PRO A 361 26.60 -10.83 -7.34
CA PRO A 361 27.53 -11.83 -6.83
C PRO A 361 28.05 -12.75 -7.94
N GLY A 362 29.36 -12.97 -7.98
CA GLY A 362 30.01 -13.77 -9.03
C GLY A 362 30.08 -13.11 -10.42
N TYR A 363 29.61 -11.86 -10.57
CA TYR A 363 29.62 -11.11 -11.82
C TYR A 363 30.14 -9.67 -11.63
N PRO A 364 31.41 -9.49 -11.23
CA PRO A 364 31.97 -8.16 -11.00
C PRO A 364 32.14 -7.40 -12.31
N LEU A 365 31.73 -6.13 -12.32
CA LEU A 365 31.86 -5.25 -13.47
C LEU A 365 32.90 -4.16 -13.17
N PRO A 366 33.82 -3.86 -14.12
CA PRO A 366 34.96 -2.98 -13.85
C PRO A 366 34.59 -1.51 -13.59
N TRP A 367 33.33 -1.13 -13.85
CA TRP A 367 32.80 0.21 -13.58
C TRP A 367 32.02 0.31 -12.26
N GLU A 368 31.85 -0.79 -11.51
CA GLU A 368 31.18 -0.79 -10.21
C GLU A 368 32.24 -0.71 -9.10
N PRO A 369 32.46 0.47 -8.48
CA PRO A 369 33.50 0.62 -7.47
C PRO A 369 33.14 -0.19 -6.23
N GLU A 370 34.07 -0.93 -5.63
CA GLU A 370 33.83 -1.73 -4.41
C GLU A 370 33.74 -0.87 -3.13
N ASP A 371 34.32 0.33 -3.14
CA ASP A 371 34.36 1.26 -1.99
C ASP A 371 33.04 2.00 -1.74
N PHE A 372 32.05 1.87 -2.63
CA PHE A 372 30.74 2.49 -2.40
C PHE A 372 30.01 1.80 -1.25
N VAL A 373 29.65 2.60 -0.24
CA VAL A 373 28.89 2.15 0.93
C VAL A 373 27.41 2.45 0.69
N TYR A 374 26.55 1.47 0.96
CA TYR A 374 25.09 1.64 0.90
C TYR A 374 24.53 1.67 2.33
N PRO A 375 23.49 2.46 2.57
CA PRO A 375 22.90 2.58 3.89
C PRO A 375 22.15 1.29 4.27
N THR A 376 22.23 0.89 5.53
CA THR A 376 21.70 -0.39 6.02
C THR A 376 20.17 -0.41 6.17
N ASN A 377 19.53 0.75 6.14
CA ASN A 377 18.07 0.90 6.23
C ASN A 377 17.36 0.84 4.86
N LEU A 378 18.10 0.79 3.75
CA LEU A 378 17.56 0.59 2.41
C LEU A 378 18.02 -0.77 1.85
N ALA A 379 17.20 -1.35 0.97
CA ALA A 379 17.57 -2.50 0.18
C ALA A 379 18.70 -2.17 -0.80
N THR A 380 19.51 -3.16 -1.14
CA THR A 380 20.57 -2.99 -2.15
C THR A 380 19.98 -2.76 -3.54
N PRO A 381 20.69 -2.08 -4.46
CA PRO A 381 20.23 -1.90 -5.85
C PRO A 381 19.78 -3.18 -6.55
N LEU A 382 20.49 -4.30 -6.34
CA LEU A 382 20.12 -5.60 -6.90
C LEU A 382 18.81 -6.14 -6.30
N GLN A 383 18.64 -6.06 -4.99
CA GLN A 383 17.40 -6.46 -4.33
C GLN A 383 16.24 -5.61 -4.83
N ILE A 384 16.42 -4.30 -4.96
CA ILE A 384 15.39 -3.40 -5.49
C ILE A 384 14.98 -3.82 -6.90
N GLU A 385 15.94 -4.05 -7.80
CA GLU A 385 15.64 -4.41 -9.20
C GLU A 385 14.82 -5.70 -9.30
N ILE A 386 15.16 -6.72 -8.49
CA ILE A 386 14.45 -8.00 -8.49
C ILE A 386 13.07 -7.87 -7.84
N GLU A 387 13.03 -7.39 -6.59
CA GLU A 387 11.83 -7.40 -5.76
C GLU A 387 10.80 -6.36 -6.23
N ALA A 388 11.23 -5.19 -6.70
CA ALA A 388 10.30 -4.20 -7.25
C ALA A 388 9.69 -4.64 -8.60
N SER A 389 10.48 -5.32 -9.45
CA SER A 389 9.96 -5.93 -10.68
C SER A 389 8.94 -7.03 -10.37
N ASN A 390 9.25 -7.88 -9.39
CA ASN A 390 8.34 -8.93 -8.95
C ASN A 390 7.05 -8.36 -8.35
N GLY A 391 7.15 -7.35 -7.47
CA GLY A 391 5.98 -6.73 -6.84
C GLY A 391 5.05 -6.04 -7.83
N ALA A 392 5.58 -5.23 -8.75
CA ALA A 392 4.76 -4.60 -9.80
C ALA A 392 4.08 -5.63 -10.71
N SER A 393 4.82 -6.68 -11.09
CA SER A 393 4.30 -7.76 -11.95
C SER A 393 3.25 -8.60 -11.23
N ASP A 394 3.49 -8.95 -9.97
CA ASP A 394 2.57 -9.74 -9.15
C ASP A 394 1.23 -9.00 -8.97
N TYR A 395 1.28 -7.71 -8.64
CA TYR A 395 0.08 -6.87 -8.52
C TYR A 395 -0.67 -6.76 -9.85
N GLY A 396 0.03 -6.41 -10.93
CA GLY A 396 -0.56 -6.31 -12.27
C GLY A 396 -1.17 -7.63 -12.74
N ASN A 397 -0.50 -8.76 -12.50
CA ASN A 397 -1.00 -10.09 -12.88
C ASN A 397 -2.26 -10.49 -12.11
N LYS A 398 -2.29 -10.28 -10.79
CA LYS A 398 -3.44 -10.61 -9.94
C LYS A 398 -4.64 -9.69 -10.22
N PHE A 399 -4.39 -8.42 -10.48
CA PHE A 399 -5.42 -7.47 -10.90
C PHE A 399 -5.93 -7.76 -12.33
N GLY A 400 -5.04 -8.20 -13.22
CA GLY A 400 -5.33 -8.41 -14.64
C GLY A 400 -5.00 -7.23 -15.53
N GLU A 401 -4.00 -6.41 -15.15
CA GLU A 401 -3.46 -5.34 -15.99
C GLU A 401 -2.16 -5.81 -16.67
N PRO A 402 -2.10 -5.81 -18.01
CA PRO A 402 -0.87 -6.14 -18.72
C PRO A 402 0.15 -4.99 -18.60
N LEU A 403 1.36 -5.32 -18.16
CA LEU A 403 2.52 -4.43 -18.26
C LEU A 403 3.11 -4.52 -19.66
N ILE A 404 2.95 -3.46 -20.47
CA ILE A 404 3.24 -3.49 -21.91
C ILE A 404 4.52 -2.74 -22.29
N GLN A 405 5.06 -1.91 -21.39
CA GLN A 405 6.27 -1.11 -21.61
C GLN A 405 7.05 -0.93 -20.30
N GLY A 406 8.31 -0.52 -20.41
CA GLY A 406 9.16 -0.22 -19.26
C GLY A 406 10.60 0.10 -19.61
N TYR A 407 11.37 0.50 -18.60
CA TYR A 407 12.83 0.59 -18.70
C TYR A 407 13.48 0.22 -17.36
N THR A 408 14.73 -0.23 -17.42
CA THR A 408 15.59 -0.34 -16.25
C THR A 408 16.89 0.43 -16.49
N ARG A 409 17.44 1.03 -15.44
CA ARG A 409 18.71 1.74 -15.48
C ARG A 409 19.48 1.59 -14.17
N SER A 410 20.67 1.00 -14.24
CA SER A 410 21.67 1.12 -13.17
C SER A 410 22.65 2.27 -13.45
N PHE A 411 22.96 3.06 -12.43
CA PHE A 411 24.02 4.08 -12.50
C PHE A 411 24.57 4.41 -11.12
N GLY A 412 25.87 4.17 -10.94
CA GLY A 412 26.63 4.72 -9.82
C GLY A 412 28.05 5.06 -10.27
N LEU A 413 28.41 6.34 -10.26
CA LEU A 413 29.73 6.80 -10.70
C LEU A 413 30.31 7.87 -9.78
N ARG A 414 31.63 7.81 -9.55
CA ARG A 414 32.39 8.91 -8.97
C ARG A 414 32.83 9.85 -10.08
N LEU A 415 32.29 11.06 -10.10
CA LEU A 415 32.62 12.09 -11.09
C LEU A 415 34.06 12.58 -10.92
N PRO A 416 34.67 13.25 -11.92
CA PRO A 416 36.03 13.79 -11.83
C PRO A 416 36.28 14.72 -10.63
N GLY A 417 35.24 15.37 -10.11
CA GLY A 417 35.30 16.21 -8.90
C GLY A 417 35.29 15.42 -7.58
N GLY A 418 35.29 14.09 -7.61
CA GLY A 418 35.25 13.21 -6.43
C GLY A 418 33.84 12.90 -5.91
N GLU A 419 32.83 13.64 -6.38
CA GLU A 419 31.42 13.45 -6.01
C GLU A 419 30.85 12.14 -6.57
N ARG A 420 30.12 11.40 -5.73
CA ARG A 420 29.35 10.22 -6.14
C ARG A 420 27.96 10.65 -6.64
N ARG A 421 27.57 10.19 -7.82
CA ARG A 421 26.20 10.32 -8.37
C ARG A 421 25.61 8.94 -8.59
N GLU A 422 24.48 8.68 -7.95
CA GLU A 422 23.85 7.37 -7.92
C GLU A 422 22.40 7.44 -7.42
N TRP A 423 21.55 6.51 -7.86
CA TRP A 423 20.22 6.28 -7.29
C TRP A 423 20.30 5.35 -6.08
N ILE A 424 20.71 5.91 -4.93
CA ILE A 424 20.64 5.20 -3.64
C ILE A 424 19.17 5.06 -3.20
N LYS A 425 18.41 6.17 -3.24
CA LYS A 425 16.95 6.14 -3.30
C LYS A 425 16.57 5.80 -4.75
N PRO A 426 15.86 4.69 -5.00
CA PRO A 426 15.57 4.26 -6.36
C PRO A 426 14.53 5.17 -7.01
N ILE A 427 14.43 5.09 -8.33
CA ILE A 427 13.20 5.44 -9.04
C ILE A 427 12.40 4.15 -9.20
N MET A 428 11.20 4.11 -8.62
CA MET A 428 10.17 3.14 -8.99
C MET A 428 9.07 3.93 -9.65
N PHE A 429 9.00 3.84 -10.98
CA PHE A 429 8.04 4.54 -11.80
C PHE A 429 6.97 3.57 -12.28
N THR A 430 5.73 4.02 -12.27
CA THR A 430 4.61 3.29 -12.88
C THR A 430 3.73 4.25 -13.65
N GLY A 431 3.19 3.80 -14.76
CA GLY A 431 2.26 4.58 -15.58
C GLY A 431 1.12 3.70 -16.04
N GLY A 432 -0.01 4.31 -16.35
CA GLY A 432 -1.27 3.62 -16.56
C GLY A 432 -2.03 4.25 -17.71
N VAL A 433 -2.39 3.42 -18.66
CA VAL A 433 -3.28 3.75 -19.77
C VAL A 433 -4.67 3.26 -19.41
N GLY A 434 -5.65 4.12 -19.59
CA GLY A 434 -7.06 3.81 -19.38
C GLY A 434 -7.96 4.38 -20.45
N GLN A 435 -9.25 4.17 -20.28
CA GLN A 435 -10.29 4.78 -21.10
C GLN A 435 -11.46 5.27 -20.26
N MET A 436 -12.00 6.41 -20.63
CA MET A 436 -13.11 7.07 -19.95
C MET A 436 -14.29 7.25 -20.89
N ASP A 437 -15.49 6.88 -20.48
CA ASP A 437 -16.70 7.19 -21.25
C ASP A 437 -16.90 8.72 -21.30
N ALA A 438 -17.15 9.27 -22.49
CA ALA A 438 -17.31 10.71 -22.67
C ALA A 438 -18.46 11.34 -21.85
N ARG A 439 -19.40 10.53 -21.35
CA ARG A 439 -20.46 10.98 -20.43
C ARG A 439 -19.97 11.25 -19.00
N HIS A 440 -18.84 10.67 -18.61
CA HIS A 440 -18.35 10.64 -17.23
C HIS A 440 -17.16 11.58 -16.97
N ILE A 441 -16.91 12.54 -17.86
CA ILE A 441 -15.75 13.45 -17.79
C ILE A 441 -15.79 14.34 -16.54
N GLU A 442 -16.93 14.96 -16.26
CA GLU A 442 -17.04 16.00 -15.23
C GLU A 442 -17.53 15.39 -13.92
N LYS A 443 -16.73 15.54 -12.85
CA LYS A 443 -17.14 15.27 -11.47
C LYS A 443 -18.10 16.37 -11.01
N ASP A 444 -19.18 16.00 -10.33
CA ASP A 444 -20.13 16.99 -9.80
C ASP A 444 -19.66 17.52 -8.43
N SER A 445 -20.11 18.72 -8.08
CA SER A 445 -19.81 19.34 -6.78
C SER A 445 -20.53 18.62 -5.63
N PRO A 446 -19.97 18.63 -4.41
CA PRO A 446 -20.67 18.16 -3.22
C PRO A 446 -21.89 19.04 -2.92
N GLU A 447 -23.04 18.39 -2.73
CA GLU A 447 -24.30 19.05 -2.37
C GLU A 447 -24.81 18.51 -1.02
N LYS A 448 -25.49 19.37 -0.27
CA LYS A 448 -26.07 19.01 1.03
C LYS A 448 -26.96 17.76 0.92
N GLY A 449 -26.76 16.82 1.85
CA GLY A 449 -27.50 15.56 1.90
C GLY A 449 -26.91 14.43 1.06
N MET A 450 -25.85 14.68 0.27
CA MET A 450 -25.08 13.60 -0.34
C MET A 450 -24.34 12.78 0.72
N LEU A 451 -24.18 11.49 0.45
CA LEU A 451 -23.48 10.56 1.32
C LEU A 451 -21.99 10.56 0.99
N VAL A 452 -21.16 10.58 2.04
CA VAL A 452 -19.71 10.37 1.93
C VAL A 452 -19.44 8.89 2.17
N VAL A 453 -18.91 8.21 1.16
CA VAL A 453 -18.75 6.75 1.16
C VAL A 453 -17.29 6.37 0.97
N LYS A 454 -16.83 5.36 1.72
CA LYS A 454 -15.56 4.67 1.48
C LYS A 454 -15.86 3.30 0.90
N VAL A 455 -15.15 2.90 -0.16
CA VAL A 455 -15.34 1.61 -0.83
C VAL A 455 -13.99 0.93 -1.03
N GLY A 456 -13.91 -0.37 -0.79
CA GLY A 456 -12.69 -1.16 -0.95
C GLY A 456 -12.20 -1.82 0.35
N GLY A 457 -10.88 -2.00 0.44
CA GLY A 457 -10.21 -2.69 1.54
C GLY A 457 -10.37 -1.98 2.89
N PRO A 458 -10.33 -2.72 4.01
CA PRO A 458 -10.45 -2.14 5.34
C PRO A 458 -9.14 -1.46 5.77
N ALA A 459 -9.22 -0.58 6.77
CA ALA A 459 -8.09 0.19 7.29
C ALA A 459 -7.12 -0.69 8.09
N TYR A 460 -5.83 -0.55 7.79
CA TYR A 460 -4.71 -1.18 8.50
C TYR A 460 -3.69 -0.10 8.88
N ARG A 461 -2.80 -0.42 9.82
CA ARG A 461 -1.69 0.45 10.23
C ARG A 461 -0.59 0.50 9.16
N ILE A 462 -0.86 1.20 8.06
CA ILE A 462 0.03 1.32 6.89
C ILE A 462 0.26 2.80 6.58
N GLY A 463 1.50 3.17 6.27
CA GLY A 463 1.83 4.49 5.70
C GLY A 463 1.46 5.68 6.58
N ILE A 464 1.37 5.51 7.90
CA ILE A 464 1.03 6.63 8.80
C ILE A 464 2.15 7.67 8.71
N GLY A 465 1.84 8.81 8.12
CA GLY A 465 2.80 9.90 7.95
C GLY A 465 3.65 9.82 6.69
N GLY A 466 3.29 8.96 5.73
CA GLY A 466 4.04 8.75 4.48
C GLY A 466 4.26 10.02 3.66
N GLY A 467 3.27 10.91 3.58
CA GLY A 467 3.39 12.22 2.95
C GLY A 467 4.49 13.10 3.56
N ALA A 468 4.57 13.17 4.89
CA ALA A 468 5.62 13.90 5.58
C ALA A 468 6.99 13.20 5.46
N ALA A 469 7.04 11.87 5.64
CA ALA A 469 8.26 11.08 5.57
C ALA A 469 8.92 11.12 4.17
N SER A 470 8.12 11.07 3.10
CA SER A 470 8.60 11.13 1.71
C SER A 470 9.18 12.50 1.33
N SER A 471 8.83 13.55 2.08
CA SER A 471 9.23 14.95 1.86
C SER A 471 10.60 15.31 2.51
N MET A 472 11.17 14.46 3.36
CA MET A 472 12.43 14.73 4.07
C MET A 472 13.70 14.35 3.27
N ILE A 473 14.79 15.10 3.43
CA ILE A 473 16.11 14.79 2.86
C ILE A 473 16.73 13.61 3.62
N GLN A 474 17.08 12.54 2.92
CA GLN A 474 17.61 11.32 3.53
C GLN A 474 19.09 11.45 3.91
N GLY A 475 19.40 11.18 5.18
CA GLY A 475 20.76 11.20 5.73
C GLY A 475 20.83 11.55 7.22
N GLU A 476 19.75 12.08 7.82
CA GLU A 476 19.70 12.50 9.23
C GLU A 476 18.79 11.66 10.13
N ASN A 477 18.13 10.63 9.60
CA ASN A 477 17.31 9.73 10.42
C ASN A 477 18.18 8.75 11.21
N VAL A 478 17.83 8.58 12.49
CA VAL A 478 18.35 7.55 13.39
C VAL A 478 18.24 6.18 12.70
N GLU A 479 19.21 5.29 12.91
CA GLU A 479 19.29 3.92 12.38
C GLU A 479 18.14 2.98 12.83
N GLU A 480 16.96 3.51 13.16
CA GLU A 480 15.76 2.74 13.47
C GLU A 480 15.05 2.30 12.18
N LEU A 481 14.49 1.09 12.20
CA LEU A 481 13.74 0.52 11.09
C LEU A 481 12.44 1.32 10.88
N ASP A 482 12.24 1.85 9.68
CA ASP A 482 11.04 2.62 9.33
C ASP A 482 9.88 1.70 8.94
N PHE A 483 9.21 1.14 9.95
CA PHE A 483 8.03 0.30 9.76
C PHE A 483 6.84 1.07 9.16
N SER A 484 6.81 2.41 9.32
CA SER A 484 5.73 3.23 8.78
C SER A 484 5.76 3.30 7.25
N ALA A 485 6.95 3.14 6.66
CA ALA A 485 7.16 3.08 5.21
C ALA A 485 6.84 1.72 4.58
N VAL A 486 6.57 0.68 5.37
CA VAL A 486 6.22 -0.66 4.87
C VAL A 486 4.78 -0.66 4.38
N GLN A 487 4.61 -1.03 3.11
CA GLN A 487 3.34 -1.02 2.41
C GLN A 487 2.69 -2.42 2.36
N ARG A 488 1.43 -2.50 1.95
CA ARG A 488 0.69 -3.77 1.79
C ARG A 488 -0.25 -3.68 0.60
N GLY A 489 0.06 -4.44 -0.46
CA GLY A 489 -0.82 -4.61 -1.60
C GLY A 489 -1.78 -5.79 -1.46
N ASP A 490 -3.02 -5.61 -1.91
CA ASP A 490 -4.04 -6.65 -2.08
C ASP A 490 -4.73 -6.49 -3.45
N ALA A 491 -4.02 -6.83 -4.52
CA ALA A 491 -4.49 -6.67 -5.90
C ALA A 491 -5.85 -7.33 -6.20
N GLU A 492 -6.25 -8.35 -5.44
CA GLU A 492 -7.56 -8.98 -5.58
C GLU A 492 -8.69 -8.06 -5.11
N MET A 493 -8.49 -7.32 -4.01
CA MET A 493 -9.42 -6.31 -3.53
C MET A 493 -9.54 -5.15 -4.52
N GLU A 494 -8.41 -4.66 -5.04
CA GLU A 494 -8.35 -3.61 -6.07
C GLU A 494 -9.12 -4.03 -7.32
N GLN A 495 -8.97 -5.30 -7.72
CA GLN A 495 -9.68 -5.85 -8.88
C GLN A 495 -11.19 -5.87 -8.65
N LYS A 496 -11.64 -6.32 -7.47
CA LYS A 496 -13.06 -6.30 -7.11
C LYS A 496 -13.62 -4.87 -7.11
N LEU A 497 -12.89 -3.92 -6.52
CA LEU A 497 -13.23 -2.49 -6.52
C LEU A 497 -13.37 -1.98 -7.95
N ASN A 498 -12.39 -2.23 -8.82
CA ASN A 498 -12.44 -1.89 -10.23
C ASN A 498 -13.66 -2.50 -10.95
N ARG A 499 -14.12 -3.71 -10.59
CA ARG A 499 -15.36 -4.28 -11.14
C ARG A 499 -16.63 -3.53 -10.71
N VAL A 500 -16.66 -3.00 -9.48
CA VAL A 500 -17.77 -2.11 -9.02
C VAL A 500 -17.76 -0.81 -9.82
N ILE A 501 -16.60 -0.17 -9.96
CA ILE A 501 -16.46 1.07 -10.74
C ILE A 501 -16.84 0.82 -12.21
N ARG A 502 -16.36 -0.27 -12.80
CA ARG A 502 -16.73 -0.69 -14.16
C ARG A 502 -18.23 -0.86 -14.32
N ALA A 503 -18.90 -1.51 -13.37
CA ALA A 503 -20.36 -1.66 -13.42
C ALA A 503 -21.08 -0.30 -13.35
N CYS A 504 -20.58 0.64 -12.54
CA CYS A 504 -21.10 2.01 -12.47
C CYS A 504 -20.93 2.75 -13.81
N VAL A 505 -19.76 2.62 -14.45
CA VAL A 505 -19.49 3.19 -15.77
C VAL A 505 -20.39 2.56 -16.85
N GLU A 506 -20.59 1.25 -16.81
CA GLU A 506 -21.42 0.55 -17.79
C GLU A 506 -22.91 0.91 -17.73
N LEU A 507 -23.40 1.43 -16.59
CA LEU A 507 -24.75 1.99 -16.46
C LEU A 507 -24.95 3.28 -17.28
N GLY A 508 -23.89 3.89 -17.78
CA GLY A 508 -23.98 5.05 -18.66
C GLY A 508 -24.59 6.26 -17.94
N ASP A 509 -25.74 6.74 -18.39
CA ASP A 509 -26.40 7.91 -17.78
C ASP A 509 -26.94 7.62 -16.37
N ASP A 510 -27.15 6.34 -16.04
CA ASP A 510 -27.60 5.88 -14.71
C ASP A 510 -26.43 5.58 -13.74
N ASN A 511 -25.23 6.07 -14.04
CA ASN A 511 -24.07 5.93 -13.16
C ASN A 511 -24.35 6.60 -11.80
N PRO A 512 -24.30 5.86 -10.67
CA PRO A 512 -24.62 6.41 -9.34
C PRO A 512 -23.52 7.31 -8.76
N ILE A 513 -22.32 7.32 -9.33
CA ILE A 513 -21.16 8.06 -8.82
C ILE A 513 -21.31 9.54 -9.16
N VAL A 514 -21.42 10.38 -8.13
CA VAL A 514 -21.41 11.85 -8.26
C VAL A 514 -19.98 12.35 -8.42
N SER A 515 -19.08 11.84 -7.58
CA SER A 515 -17.66 12.10 -7.58
C SER A 515 -16.94 10.90 -6.95
N ILE A 516 -15.72 10.62 -7.40
CA ILE A 516 -14.84 9.56 -6.89
C ILE A 516 -13.42 10.12 -6.77
N HIS A 517 -12.67 9.65 -5.79
CA HIS A 517 -11.25 9.97 -5.65
C HIS A 517 -10.52 8.78 -5.02
N ASP A 518 -9.31 8.49 -5.51
CA ASP A 518 -8.45 7.47 -4.91
C ASP A 518 -8.05 7.84 -3.48
N GLN A 519 -7.78 6.84 -2.65
CA GLN A 519 -7.03 7.06 -1.42
C GLN A 519 -5.54 6.75 -1.64
N GLY A 520 -4.73 7.80 -1.50
CA GLY A 520 -3.27 7.75 -1.50
C GLY A 520 -2.67 8.41 -0.26
N ALA A 521 -1.69 9.29 -0.48
CA ALA A 521 -0.95 9.97 0.58
C ALA A 521 -1.87 10.77 1.52
N GLY A 522 -1.61 10.68 2.83
CA GLY A 522 -2.44 11.28 3.87
C GLY A 522 -3.75 10.55 4.17
N GLY A 523 -4.13 9.52 3.41
CA GLY A 523 -5.33 8.72 3.72
C GLY A 523 -6.61 9.55 3.77
N ASN A 524 -7.45 9.31 4.78
CA ASN A 524 -8.70 10.07 4.99
C ASN A 524 -8.45 11.57 5.23
N SER A 525 -7.29 11.92 5.82
CA SER A 525 -6.87 13.30 6.00
C SER A 525 -6.60 14.06 4.69
N ASN A 526 -6.58 13.40 3.54
CA ASN A 526 -6.58 14.07 2.25
C ASN A 526 -7.87 13.80 1.48
N VAL A 527 -8.12 12.54 1.13
CA VAL A 527 -9.18 12.17 0.17
C VAL A 527 -10.58 12.61 0.62
N VAL A 528 -10.89 12.48 1.93
CA VAL A 528 -12.21 12.86 2.45
C VAL A 528 -12.38 14.38 2.41
N LYS A 529 -11.34 15.16 2.70
CA LYS A 529 -11.43 16.62 2.63
C LYS A 529 -11.51 17.12 1.19
N GLU A 530 -10.78 16.50 0.27
CA GLU A 530 -10.82 16.87 -1.15
C GLU A 530 -12.20 16.64 -1.75
N ILE A 531 -12.84 15.51 -1.44
CA ILE A 531 -14.14 15.18 -2.04
C ILE A 531 -15.31 15.98 -1.46
N ILE A 532 -15.25 16.40 -0.18
CA ILE A 532 -16.32 17.17 0.46
C ILE A 532 -16.16 18.70 0.26
N TYR A 533 -15.01 19.16 -0.22
CA TYR A 533 -14.74 20.58 -0.39
C TYR A 533 -15.57 21.18 -1.56
N PRO A 534 -16.16 22.39 -1.41
CA PRO A 534 -16.12 23.29 -0.25
C PRO A 534 -17.30 23.12 0.72
N ALA A 535 -18.18 22.13 0.50
CA ALA A 535 -19.45 22.00 1.21
C ALA A 535 -19.29 21.56 2.68
N GLY A 536 -18.21 20.87 3.02
CA GLY A 536 -18.02 20.29 4.35
C GLY A 536 -18.89 19.04 4.57
N ALA A 537 -18.63 18.31 5.65
CA ALA A 537 -19.33 17.08 5.99
C ALA A 537 -19.22 16.77 7.48
N ARG A 538 -20.18 16.00 7.97
CA ARG A 538 -20.06 15.32 9.27
C ARG A 538 -19.60 13.89 9.03
N ILE A 539 -18.49 13.50 9.63
CA ILE A 539 -17.87 12.18 9.45
C ILE A 539 -17.95 11.39 10.76
N GLU A 540 -18.56 10.21 10.71
CA GLU A 540 -18.49 9.22 11.77
C GLU A 540 -17.27 8.32 11.55
N ILE A 541 -16.15 8.68 12.16
CA ILE A 541 -14.88 7.97 11.99
C ILE A 541 -14.96 6.48 12.33
N ARG A 542 -15.86 6.09 13.24
CA ARG A 542 -16.04 4.69 13.62
C ARG A 542 -16.82 3.86 12.60
N ASN A 543 -17.35 4.48 11.55
CA ASN A 543 -17.91 3.77 10.41
C ASN A 543 -16.83 3.30 9.43
N VAL A 544 -15.58 3.79 9.52
CA VAL A 544 -14.48 3.26 8.70
C VAL A 544 -14.26 1.80 9.06
N LEU A 545 -14.27 0.92 8.05
CA LEU A 545 -14.06 -0.52 8.24
C LEU A 545 -12.61 -0.77 8.66
N LEU A 546 -12.40 -1.50 9.75
CA LEU A 546 -11.06 -1.77 10.29
C LEU A 546 -10.64 -3.21 9.99
N GLY A 547 -9.44 -3.37 9.45
CA GLY A 547 -8.72 -4.63 9.35
C GLY A 547 -7.73 -4.82 10.52
N ASP A 548 -7.44 -3.73 11.24
CA ASP A 548 -6.69 -3.70 12.48
C ASP A 548 -7.50 -2.95 13.56
N GLU A 549 -7.98 -3.70 14.56
CA GLU A 549 -8.78 -3.17 15.68
C GLU A 549 -7.93 -2.31 16.65
N THR A 550 -6.60 -2.29 16.51
CA THR A 550 -5.69 -1.54 17.39
C THR A 550 -5.48 -0.09 16.96
N LEU A 551 -6.07 0.33 15.84
CA LEU A 551 -5.96 1.69 15.30
C LEU A 551 -6.64 2.74 16.20
N SER A 552 -5.88 3.76 16.57
CA SER A 552 -6.42 4.98 17.19
C SER A 552 -7.21 5.83 16.18
N VAL A 553 -7.96 6.82 16.66
CA VAL A 553 -8.68 7.76 15.77
C VAL A 553 -7.72 8.47 14.83
N LEU A 554 -6.55 8.85 15.34
CA LEU A 554 -5.50 9.46 14.54
C LEU A 554 -5.05 8.54 13.41
N GLU A 555 -4.81 7.27 13.73
CA GLU A 555 -4.33 6.29 12.76
C GLU A 555 -5.41 5.93 11.74
N ILE A 556 -6.69 5.84 12.13
CA ILE A 556 -7.80 5.64 11.17
C ILE A 556 -7.88 6.82 10.19
N TRP A 557 -7.68 8.05 10.69
CA TRP A 557 -7.73 9.26 9.87
C TRP A 557 -6.51 9.40 8.95
N GLY A 558 -5.32 9.05 9.46
CA GLY A 558 -4.03 9.30 8.81
C GLY A 558 -3.41 8.13 8.06
N ALA A 559 -3.94 6.90 8.20
CA ALA A 559 -3.37 5.73 7.54
C ALA A 559 -3.58 5.76 6.02
N GLU A 560 -2.54 5.40 5.29
CA GLU A 560 -2.50 5.29 3.82
C GLU A 560 -2.79 3.83 3.42
N TYR A 561 -3.86 3.27 3.99
CA TYR A 561 -4.28 1.91 3.65
C TYR A 561 -4.73 1.83 2.19
N GLN A 562 -4.47 0.68 1.58
CA GLN A 562 -4.57 0.47 0.15
C GLN A 562 -5.94 -0.06 -0.28
N GLU A 563 -6.14 -0.10 -1.60
CA GLU A 563 -7.34 -0.59 -2.28
C GLU A 563 -8.63 0.08 -1.84
N ASN A 564 -8.64 1.40 -1.70
CA ASN A 564 -9.81 2.13 -1.22
C ASN A 564 -10.00 3.49 -1.91
N ASP A 565 -11.25 3.86 -2.15
CA ASP A 565 -11.64 5.15 -2.72
C ASP A 565 -12.60 5.90 -1.78
N ALA A 566 -12.72 7.21 -1.97
CA ALA A 566 -13.85 7.98 -1.47
C ALA A 566 -14.83 8.30 -2.60
N LEU A 567 -16.12 8.29 -2.28
CA LEU A 567 -17.22 8.52 -3.21
C LEU A 567 -18.23 9.51 -2.62
N LEU A 568 -18.85 10.28 -3.50
CA LEU A 568 -20.14 10.93 -3.22
C LEU A 568 -21.25 10.19 -3.95
N LEU A 569 -22.31 9.88 -3.21
CA LEU A 569 -23.53 9.30 -3.73
C LEU A 569 -24.73 10.14 -3.32
N ARG A 570 -25.77 10.16 -4.16
CA ARG A 570 -27.08 10.63 -3.71
C ARG A 570 -27.76 9.52 -2.89
N PRO A 571 -28.54 9.84 -1.84
CA PRO A 571 -29.18 8.82 -1.00
C PRO A 571 -30.02 7.80 -1.78
N GLU A 572 -30.70 8.23 -2.84
CA GLU A 572 -31.51 7.37 -3.73
C GLU A 572 -30.69 6.34 -4.52
N SER A 573 -29.39 6.59 -4.70
CA SER A 573 -28.48 5.69 -5.43
C SER A 573 -27.81 4.65 -4.52
N LEU A 574 -27.99 4.75 -3.20
CA LEU A 574 -27.29 3.89 -2.23
C LEU A 574 -27.66 2.40 -2.41
N ASP A 575 -28.94 2.08 -2.60
CA ASP A 575 -29.39 0.70 -2.76
C ASP A 575 -28.81 0.05 -4.03
N LEU A 576 -28.77 0.81 -5.13
CA LEU A 576 -28.14 0.37 -6.37
C LEU A 576 -26.65 0.11 -6.14
N PHE A 577 -25.92 1.06 -5.55
CA PHE A 577 -24.50 0.93 -5.28
C PHE A 577 -24.18 -0.25 -4.34
N SER A 578 -25.00 -0.44 -3.29
CA SER A 578 -24.89 -1.58 -2.37
C SER A 578 -25.02 -2.90 -3.11
N SER A 579 -25.99 -3.02 -4.02
CA SER A 579 -26.18 -4.24 -4.80
C SER A 579 -24.98 -4.57 -5.72
N LEU A 580 -24.32 -3.54 -6.27
CA LEU A 580 -23.10 -3.71 -7.08
C LEU A 580 -21.93 -4.20 -6.21
N CYS A 581 -21.75 -3.59 -5.04
CA CYS A 581 -20.71 -3.98 -4.08
C CYS A 581 -20.91 -5.41 -3.57
N GLU A 582 -22.14 -5.80 -3.22
CA GLU A 582 -22.49 -7.15 -2.78
C GLU A 582 -22.19 -8.20 -3.86
N ARG A 583 -22.56 -7.91 -5.11
CA ARG A 583 -22.30 -8.78 -6.26
C ARG A 583 -20.80 -9.01 -6.46
N GLU A 584 -20.00 -7.95 -6.36
CA GLU A 584 -18.55 -8.01 -6.57
C GLU A 584 -17.76 -8.39 -5.30
N LYS A 585 -18.45 -8.53 -4.16
CA LYS A 585 -17.89 -8.82 -2.84
C LYS A 585 -16.88 -7.76 -2.37
N VAL A 586 -17.20 -6.49 -2.63
CA VAL A 586 -16.43 -5.33 -2.17
C VAL A 586 -17.08 -4.76 -0.92
N PRO A 587 -16.34 -4.55 0.18
CA PRO A 587 -16.87 -3.83 1.32
C PRO A 587 -17.03 -2.34 0.98
N PHE A 588 -18.07 -1.71 1.51
CA PHE A 588 -18.18 -0.26 1.51
C PHE A 588 -18.79 0.21 2.84
N SER A 589 -18.64 1.49 3.14
CA SER A 589 -19.22 2.11 4.33
C SER A 589 -19.62 3.56 4.06
N VAL A 590 -20.81 3.94 4.49
CA VAL A 590 -21.24 5.34 4.57
C VAL A 590 -20.62 5.95 5.83
N ILE A 591 -19.60 6.78 5.63
CA ILE A 591 -18.86 7.38 6.74
C ILE A 591 -19.38 8.77 7.11
N GLY A 592 -20.26 9.37 6.32
CA GLY A 592 -20.77 10.70 6.63
C GLY A 592 -21.79 11.24 5.64
N GLU A 593 -22.16 12.49 5.85
CA GLU A 593 -23.12 13.24 5.03
C GLU A 593 -22.62 14.68 4.82
N ILE A 594 -22.79 15.19 3.60
CA ILE A 594 -22.48 16.58 3.26
C ILE A 594 -23.42 17.54 3.99
N THR A 595 -22.85 18.46 4.77
CA THR A 595 -23.61 19.41 5.60
C THR A 595 -23.95 20.71 4.85
N GLY A 596 -23.07 21.14 3.95
CA GLY A 596 -23.18 22.40 3.22
C GLY A 596 -22.79 23.65 4.02
N ASP A 597 -22.21 23.48 5.22
CA ASP A 597 -21.77 24.57 6.09
C ASP A 597 -20.27 24.88 5.98
N GLY A 598 -19.53 24.09 5.21
CA GLY A 598 -18.10 24.26 4.98
C GLY A 598 -17.20 23.71 6.09
N TYR A 599 -17.75 23.01 7.08
CA TYR A 599 -16.98 22.40 8.17
C TYR A 599 -16.82 20.90 7.99
N ILE A 600 -15.68 20.36 8.40
CA ILE A 600 -15.52 18.94 8.66
C ILE A 600 -15.65 18.69 10.17
N VAL A 601 -16.55 17.79 10.55
CA VAL A 601 -16.88 17.49 11.96
C VAL A 601 -16.74 16.02 12.25
#